data_AF-A0A0S9N326-F1
#
_entry.id   AF-A0A0S9N326-F1
#
_cell.length_a   1.000
_cell.length_b   1.000
_cell.length_c   1.000
_cell.angle_alpha   90.00
_cell.angle_beta   90.00
_cell.angle_gamma   90.00
#
_symmetry.space_group_name_H-M   'P 1'
#
loop_
_entity.id
_entity.type
_entity.pdbx_description
1 polymer ?
#
loop_
_entity_poly.entity_id
_entity_poly.type
_entity_poly.pdbx_seq_one_letter_code
_entity_poly.pdbx_strand_id
1 'polypeptide(L)'
;MADFDWRKFVSGVAPALGTALGGPLAGAAIKVLAGAVLGDENASEADVAAAISSGQLTGEQIVSIKAAEQAFAVRMRELDIDVEKLNQAADEAVMRDVQDARARQTATKDWMPQVIFFMLAAAWAGTLALFYFAPLPVDEFLRALIVRAYATVETGLTGAIAYFIGSSRGSKASGDAVRKIAEQAGR
;
A
#
# COMPACT_ATOMS: atom_id res chain seq x y z
N MET A 1 -11.41 7.79 18.23
CA MET A 1 -10.32 8.79 18.14
C MET A 1 -9.70 8.60 16.77
N ALA A 2 -9.55 9.65 15.96
CA ALA A 2 -8.92 9.50 14.66
C ALA A 2 -7.50 8.98 14.88
N ASP A 3 -7.19 7.83 14.29
CA ASP A 3 -5.85 7.26 14.33
C ASP A 3 -4.87 8.25 13.70
N PHE A 4 -3.78 8.59 14.39
CA PHE A 4 -2.83 9.57 13.91
C PHE A 4 -2.00 8.95 12.77
N ASP A 5 -2.14 9.50 11.55
CA ASP A 5 -1.40 9.03 10.39
C ASP A 5 0.02 9.63 10.37
N TRP A 6 0.95 8.92 11.01
CA TRP A 6 2.36 9.32 11.08
C TRP A 6 3.03 9.36 9.70
N ARG A 7 2.61 8.53 8.74
CA ARG A 7 3.16 8.52 7.37
C ARG A 7 2.78 9.80 6.63
N LYS A 8 1.55 10.27 6.83
CA LYS A 8 1.09 11.56 6.31
C LYS A 8 1.81 12.73 6.95
N PHE A 9 2.10 12.66 8.25
CA PHE A 9 2.95 13.64 8.92
C PHE A 9 4.35 13.70 8.30
N VAL A 10 5.01 12.54 8.14
CA VAL A 10 6.34 12.46 7.52
C VAL A 10 6.31 13.01 6.09
N SER A 11 5.30 12.66 5.29
CA SER A 11 5.14 13.20 3.93
C SER A 11 5.00 14.73 3.90
N GLY A 12 4.49 15.34 4.96
CA GLY A 12 4.39 16.80 5.09
C GLY A 12 5.69 17.48 5.49
N VAL A 13 6.50 16.85 6.33
CA VAL A 13 7.74 17.43 6.88
C VAL A 13 8.99 17.04 6.06
N ALA A 14 8.98 15.86 5.46
CA ALA A 14 10.05 15.23 4.70
C ALA A 14 9.46 14.48 3.48
N PRO A 15 9.19 15.20 2.37
CA PRO A 15 8.47 14.64 1.24
C PRO A 15 9.14 13.46 0.54
N ALA A 16 10.46 13.45 0.33
CA ALA A 16 11.17 12.37 -0.36
C ALA A 16 11.19 11.09 0.48
N LEU A 17 11.39 11.20 1.80
CA LEU A 17 11.22 10.10 2.74
C LEU A 17 9.77 9.61 2.75
N GLY A 18 8.78 10.51 2.71
CA GLY A 18 7.37 10.15 2.57
C GLY A 18 7.06 9.35 1.31
N THR A 19 7.54 9.80 0.15
CA THR A 19 7.40 9.09 -1.13
C THR A 19 8.10 7.73 -1.10
N ALA A 20 9.29 7.65 -0.47
CA ALA A 20 10.02 6.40 -0.32
C ALA A 20 9.30 5.41 0.62
N LEU A 21 8.66 5.88 1.71
CA LEU A 21 7.84 5.06 2.63
C LEU A 21 6.65 4.37 1.97
N GLY A 22 6.11 4.96 0.89
CA GLY A 22 5.03 4.38 0.10
C GLY A 22 5.51 3.47 -1.04
N GLY A 23 6.82 3.33 -1.21
CA GLY A 23 7.46 2.75 -2.37
C GLY A 23 8.36 1.55 -2.08
N PRO A 24 9.09 1.03 -3.08
CA PRO A 24 10.03 -0.08 -2.90
C PRO A 24 11.24 0.30 -2.03
N LEU A 25 11.43 1.60 -1.75
CA LEU A 25 12.45 2.11 -0.84
C LEU A 25 11.94 2.31 0.61
N ALA A 26 10.77 1.77 0.96
CA ALA A 26 10.18 1.98 2.27
C ALA A 26 11.09 1.53 3.41
N GLY A 27 11.77 0.39 3.27
CA GLY A 27 12.72 -0.10 4.27
C GLY A 27 13.92 0.84 4.47
N ALA A 28 14.43 1.45 3.39
CA ALA A 28 15.51 2.42 3.47
C ALA A 28 15.03 3.73 4.14
N ALA A 29 13.82 4.18 3.82
CA ALA A 29 13.23 5.37 4.43
C ALA A 29 12.97 5.16 5.93
N ILE A 30 12.45 4.00 6.34
CA ILE A 30 12.25 3.64 7.75
C ILE A 30 13.58 3.66 8.50
N LYS A 31 14.64 3.09 7.92
CA LYS A 31 15.98 3.09 8.52
C LYS A 31 16.52 4.51 8.77
N VAL A 32 16.36 5.40 7.79
CA VAL A 32 16.78 6.81 7.90
C VAL A 32 15.95 7.55 8.97
N LEU A 33 14.65 7.30 9.04
CA LEU A 33 13.76 7.88 10.05
C LEU A 33 14.06 7.34 11.45
N ALA A 34 14.36 6.04 11.58
CA ALA A 34 14.74 5.39 12.82
C ALA A 34 16.01 6.02 13.41
N GLY A 35 17.04 6.23 12.58
CA GLY A 35 18.24 6.96 12.98
C GLY A 35 17.96 8.41 13.38
N ALA A 36 17.08 9.12 12.65
CA ALA A 36 16.79 10.53 12.91
C ALA A 36 15.94 10.76 14.18
N VAL A 37 14.96 9.89 14.44
CA VAL A 37 13.98 10.04 15.53
C VAL A 37 14.42 9.34 16.80
N LEU A 38 14.91 8.11 16.67
CA LEU A 38 15.24 7.23 17.79
C LEU A 38 16.74 7.14 18.06
N GLY A 39 17.58 7.60 17.13
CA GLY A 39 19.04 7.42 17.21
C GLY A 39 19.50 5.99 16.97
N ASP A 40 18.59 5.09 16.57
CA ASP A 40 18.86 3.68 16.28
C ASP A 40 18.31 3.33 14.90
N GLU A 41 19.20 3.11 13.94
CA GLU A 41 18.84 2.71 12.58
C GLU A 41 18.21 1.30 12.48
N ASN A 42 18.32 0.47 13.53
CA ASN A 42 17.77 -0.88 13.55
C ASN A 42 16.39 -0.95 14.22
N ALA A 43 15.84 0.18 14.68
CA ALA A 43 14.51 0.21 15.26
C ALA A 43 13.44 -0.21 14.23
N SER A 44 12.40 -0.87 14.71
CA SER A 44 11.35 -1.37 13.83
C SER A 44 10.47 -0.24 13.31
N GLU A 45 9.73 -0.49 12.22
CA GLU A 45 8.72 0.46 11.74
C GLU A 45 7.70 0.80 12.83
N ALA A 46 7.34 -0.17 13.68
CA ALA A 46 6.40 0.04 14.77
C ALA A 46 6.95 1.00 15.83
N ASP A 47 8.25 0.96 16.12
CA ASP A 47 8.90 1.86 17.07
C ASP A 47 8.95 3.29 16.52
N VAL A 48 9.28 3.44 15.23
CA VAL A 48 9.26 4.74 14.54
C VAL A 48 7.84 5.31 14.52
N ALA A 49 6.85 4.47 14.17
CA ALA A 49 5.44 4.86 14.15
C ALA A 49 4.96 5.28 15.55
N ALA A 50 5.33 4.56 16.60
CA ALA A 50 4.98 4.88 17.98
C ALA A 50 5.62 6.20 18.44
N ALA A 51 6.90 6.41 18.12
CA ALA A 51 7.62 7.63 18.48
C ALA A 51 7.02 8.87 17.81
N ILE A 52 6.70 8.80 16.52
CA ILE A 52 6.09 9.90 15.78
C ILE A 52 4.63 10.11 16.22
N SER A 53 3.88 9.02 16.42
CA SER A 53 2.47 9.07 16.84
C SER A 53 2.26 9.54 18.29
N SER A 54 3.30 9.47 19.12
CA SER A 54 3.25 10.01 20.49
C SER A 54 2.98 11.52 20.53
N GLY A 55 3.25 12.23 19.43
CA GLY A 55 3.14 13.69 19.36
C GLY A 55 4.20 14.43 20.19
N GLN A 56 5.18 13.71 20.74
CA GLN A 56 6.22 14.24 21.62
C GLN A 56 7.54 14.51 20.90
N LEU A 57 7.52 14.58 19.56
CA LEU A 57 8.71 14.94 18.79
C LEU A 57 9.25 16.29 19.23
N THR A 58 10.51 16.32 19.65
CA THR A 58 11.19 17.57 20.00
C THR A 58 11.48 18.37 18.72
N GLY A 59 11.64 19.69 18.85
CA GLY A 59 12.04 20.53 17.71
C GLY A 59 13.36 20.06 17.08
N GLU A 60 14.27 19.52 17.89
CA GLU A 60 15.54 18.93 17.44
C GLU A 60 15.32 17.66 16.60
N GLN A 61 14.38 16.80 16.97
CA GLN A 61 14.00 15.62 16.19
C GLN A 61 13.34 15.99 14.86
N ILE A 62 12.56 17.08 14.81
CA ILE A 62 11.98 17.57 13.56
C ILE A 62 13.10 18.10 12.63
N VAL A 63 14.08 18.80 13.19
CA VAL A 63 15.25 19.28 12.43
C VAL A 63 16.11 18.11 11.96
N SER A 64 16.32 17.08 12.78
CA SER A 64 17.07 15.89 12.38
C SER A 64 16.38 15.13 11.25
N ILE A 65 15.04 14.97 11.29
CA ILE A 65 14.26 14.41 10.18
C ILE A 65 14.50 15.21 8.89
N LYS A 66 14.47 16.54 8.97
CA LYS A 66 14.69 17.41 7.81
C LYS A 66 16.12 17.34 7.26
N ALA A 67 17.11 17.20 8.14
CA ALA A 67 18.50 16.99 7.74
C ALA A 67 18.67 15.62 7.06
N ALA A 68 18.06 14.58 7.63
CA ALA A 68 18.07 13.22 7.10
C ALA A 68 17.38 13.13 5.73
N GLU A 69 16.26 13.84 5.55
CA GLU A 69 15.58 14.03 4.27
C GLU A 69 16.51 14.61 3.20
N GLN A 70 17.27 15.67 3.52
CA GLN A 70 18.20 16.28 2.58
C GLN A 70 19.33 15.32 2.21
N ALA A 71 19.92 14.64 3.20
CA ALA A 71 20.96 13.65 2.96
C ALA A 71 20.44 12.47 2.12
N PHE A 72 19.21 12.02 2.39
CA PHE A 72 18.54 10.99 1.60
C PHE A 72 18.34 11.46 0.15
N ALA A 73 17.78 12.66 -0.06
CA ALA A 73 17.56 13.21 -1.40
C ALA A 73 18.86 13.40 -2.19
N VAL A 74 19.94 13.85 -1.54
CA VAL A 74 21.27 13.94 -2.15
C VAL A 74 21.75 12.54 -2.57
N ARG A 75 21.69 11.56 -1.67
CA ARG A 75 22.14 10.20 -1.97
C ARG A 75 21.31 9.55 -3.07
N MET A 76 20.00 9.81 -3.11
CA MET A 76 19.15 9.34 -4.20
C MET A 76 19.57 9.96 -5.54
N ARG A 77 19.90 11.25 -5.58
CA ARG A 77 20.43 11.90 -6.79
C ARG A 77 21.81 11.39 -7.20
N GLU A 78 22.70 11.14 -6.24
CA GLU A 78 24.03 10.57 -6.50
C GLU A 78 23.94 9.17 -7.12
N LEU A 79 22.95 8.39 -6.70
CA LEU A 79 22.68 7.06 -7.24
C LEU A 79 21.83 7.09 -8.52
N ASP A 80 21.48 8.28 -9.03
CA ASP A 80 20.53 8.48 -10.14
C ASP A 80 19.17 7.77 -9.93
N ILE A 81 18.79 7.64 -8.65
CA ILE A 81 17.53 7.05 -8.22
C ILE A 81 16.47 8.13 -8.15
N ASP A 82 15.55 8.10 -9.10
CA ASP A 82 14.32 8.86 -9.04
C ASP A 82 13.24 8.02 -8.35
N VAL A 83 13.03 8.29 -7.05
CA VAL A 83 12.10 7.54 -6.19
C VAL A 83 10.68 7.55 -6.78
N GLU A 84 10.26 8.66 -7.38
CA GLU A 84 8.94 8.78 -7.98
C GLU A 84 8.82 7.90 -9.23
N LYS A 85 9.84 7.92 -10.11
CA LYS A 85 9.87 7.00 -11.26
C LYS A 85 9.94 5.54 -10.85
N LEU A 86 10.68 5.21 -9.79
CA LEU A 86 10.73 3.83 -9.28
C LEU A 86 9.38 3.38 -8.74
N ASN A 87 8.66 4.24 -8.02
CA ASN A 87 7.31 3.96 -7.55
C ASN A 87 6.36 3.72 -8.73
N GLN A 88 6.43 4.59 -9.75
CA GLN A 88 5.64 4.44 -10.97
C GLN A 88 5.98 3.14 -11.71
N ALA A 89 7.26 2.81 -11.87
CA ALA A 89 7.69 1.58 -12.54
C ALA A 89 7.24 0.31 -11.79
N ALA A 90 7.29 0.33 -10.45
CA ALA A 90 6.79 -0.76 -9.62
C ALA A 90 5.26 -0.92 -9.77
N ASP A 91 4.52 0.17 -9.72
CA ASP A 91 3.07 0.18 -9.97
C ASP A 91 2.74 -0.33 -11.38
N GLU A 92 3.45 0.14 -12.40
CA GLU A 92 3.30 -0.31 -13.78
C GLU A 92 3.61 -1.80 -13.97
N ALA A 93 4.61 -2.33 -13.26
CA ALA A 93 4.93 -3.77 -13.31
C ALA A 93 3.76 -4.61 -12.78
N VAL A 94 3.18 -4.21 -11.65
CA VAL A 94 1.99 -4.88 -11.09
C VAL A 94 0.79 -4.76 -12.02
N MET A 95 0.55 -3.59 -12.61
CA MET A 95 -0.55 -3.41 -13.56
C MET A 95 -0.37 -4.26 -14.82
N ARG A 96 0.84 -4.34 -15.36
CA ARG A 96 1.16 -5.18 -16.52
C ARG A 96 0.93 -6.65 -16.22
N ASP A 97 1.36 -7.13 -15.06
CA ASP A 97 1.13 -8.53 -14.65
C ASP A 97 -0.37 -8.88 -14.62
N VAL A 98 -1.20 -7.99 -14.06
CA VAL A 98 -2.66 -8.16 -14.04
C VAL A 98 -3.25 -8.13 -15.46
N GLN A 99 -2.78 -7.23 -16.31
CA GLN A 99 -3.24 -7.13 -17.70
C GLN A 99 -2.86 -8.39 -18.50
N ASP A 100 -1.63 -8.89 -18.35
CA ASP A 100 -1.16 -10.12 -18.98
C ASP A 100 -1.98 -11.33 -18.51
N ALA A 101 -2.31 -11.40 -17.22
CA ALA A 101 -3.19 -12.44 -16.69
C ALA A 101 -4.58 -12.41 -17.34
N ARG A 102 -5.18 -11.23 -17.53
CA ARG A 102 -6.48 -11.06 -18.22
C ARG A 102 -6.40 -11.37 -19.71
N ALA A 103 -5.31 -10.97 -20.37
CA ALA A 103 -5.05 -11.27 -21.77
C ALA A 103 -4.93 -12.78 -21.99
N ARG A 104 -4.23 -13.49 -21.10
CA ARG A 104 -4.21 -14.95 -21.10
C ARG A 104 -5.61 -15.53 -20.91
N GLN A 105 -6.37 -15.06 -19.93
CA GLN A 105 -7.74 -15.54 -19.69
C GLN A 105 -8.62 -15.44 -20.95
N THR A 106 -8.59 -14.28 -21.62
CA THR A 106 -9.38 -14.05 -22.85
C THR A 106 -8.87 -14.90 -24.02
N ALA A 107 -7.56 -15.05 -24.17
CA ALA A 107 -6.97 -15.88 -25.22
C ALA A 107 -7.27 -17.38 -25.03
N THR A 108 -7.19 -17.89 -23.80
CA THR A 108 -7.44 -19.30 -23.48
C THR A 108 -8.90 -19.62 -23.20
N LYS A 109 -9.76 -18.59 -23.11
CA LYS A 109 -11.16 -18.69 -22.66
C LYS A 109 -11.27 -19.39 -21.30
N ASP A 110 -10.32 -19.11 -20.42
CA ASP A 110 -10.29 -19.69 -19.09
C ASP A 110 -11.43 -19.13 -18.23
N TRP A 111 -12.27 -20.04 -17.75
CA TRP A 111 -13.42 -19.76 -16.89
C TRP A 111 -13.05 -19.82 -15.40
N MET A 112 -11.86 -20.31 -15.07
CA MET A 112 -11.39 -20.47 -13.70
C MET A 112 -11.44 -19.17 -12.88
N PRO A 113 -11.03 -17.99 -13.40
CA PRO A 113 -11.13 -16.75 -12.62
C PRO A 113 -12.56 -16.40 -12.21
N GLN A 114 -13.56 -16.69 -13.06
CA GLN A 114 -14.97 -16.44 -12.75
C GLN A 114 -15.47 -17.41 -11.68
N VAL A 115 -15.06 -18.69 -11.74
CA VAL A 115 -15.39 -19.68 -10.71
C VAL A 115 -14.83 -19.29 -9.36
N ILE A 116 -13.56 -18.89 -9.31
CA ILE A 116 -12.92 -18.44 -8.06
C ILE A 116 -13.66 -17.23 -7.49
N PHE A 117 -14.05 -16.27 -8.34
CA PHE A 117 -14.85 -15.14 -7.92
C PHE A 117 -16.19 -15.54 -7.32
N PHE A 118 -16.97 -16.39 -8.00
CA PHE A 118 -18.26 -16.85 -7.48
C PHE A 118 -18.11 -17.72 -6.22
N MET A 119 -17.05 -18.51 -6.11
CA MET A 119 -16.74 -19.28 -4.91
C MET A 119 -16.45 -18.35 -3.72
N LEU A 120 -15.62 -17.32 -3.90
CA LEU A 120 -15.33 -16.33 -2.86
C LEU A 120 -16.56 -15.52 -2.48
N ALA A 121 -17.38 -15.12 -3.46
CA ALA A 121 -18.63 -14.41 -3.21
C ALA A 121 -19.63 -15.28 -2.43
N ALA A 122 -19.75 -16.57 -2.78
CA ALA A 122 -20.59 -17.52 -2.05
C ALA A 122 -20.07 -17.79 -0.63
N ALA A 123 -18.75 -17.93 -0.46
CA ALA A 123 -18.14 -18.10 0.86
C ALA A 123 -18.38 -16.87 1.75
N TRP A 124 -18.19 -15.66 1.21
CA TRP A 124 -18.44 -14.41 1.93
C TRP A 124 -19.92 -14.26 2.31
N ALA A 125 -20.83 -14.43 1.35
CA ALA A 125 -22.27 -14.39 1.60
C ALA A 125 -22.72 -15.48 2.61
N GLY A 126 -22.12 -16.67 2.53
CA GLY A 126 -22.37 -17.77 3.46
C GLY A 126 -21.92 -17.44 4.88
N THR A 127 -20.71 -16.89 5.06
CA THR A 127 -20.25 -16.43 6.38
C THR A 127 -21.12 -15.31 6.95
N LEU A 128 -21.57 -14.39 6.10
CA LEU A 128 -22.47 -13.30 6.50
C LEU A 128 -23.84 -13.85 6.92
N ALA A 129 -24.40 -14.79 6.17
CA ALA A 129 -25.63 -15.48 6.56
C ALA A 129 -25.49 -16.22 7.89
N LEU A 130 -24.36 -16.91 8.13
CA LEU A 130 -24.10 -17.56 9.42
C LEU A 130 -24.05 -16.56 10.59
N PHE A 131 -23.52 -15.36 10.40
CA PHE A 131 -23.54 -14.33 11.45
C PHE A 131 -24.95 -13.83 11.78
N TYR A 132 -25.86 -13.81 10.80
CA TYR A 132 -27.25 -13.40 11.01
C TYR A 132 -28.12 -14.50 11.62
N PHE A 133 -27.90 -15.76 11.25
CA PHE A 133 -28.81 -16.86 11.57
C PHE A 133 -28.27 -17.88 12.59
N ALA A 134 -26.97 -17.88 12.89
CA ALA A 134 -26.38 -18.79 13.87
C ALA A 134 -25.92 -18.05 15.13
N PRO A 135 -26.08 -18.65 16.32
CA PRO A 135 -25.52 -18.09 17.54
C PRO A 135 -24.00 -18.12 17.48
N LEU A 136 -23.37 -16.96 17.68
CA LEU A 136 -21.92 -16.87 17.79
C LEU A 136 -21.46 -17.50 19.12
N PRO A 137 -20.30 -18.19 19.12
CA PRO A 137 -19.72 -18.71 20.35
C PRO A 137 -19.49 -17.58 21.36
N VAL A 138 -19.83 -17.85 22.62
CA VAL A 138 -19.61 -16.93 23.74
C VAL A 138 -18.12 -16.76 24.01
N ASP A 139 -17.34 -17.81 23.76
CA ASP A 139 -15.89 -17.82 23.85
C ASP A 139 -15.27 -16.77 22.91
N GLU A 140 -14.52 -15.85 23.51
CA GLU A 140 -13.96 -14.68 22.83
C GLU A 140 -12.88 -15.06 21.83
N PHE A 141 -12.09 -16.10 22.12
CA PHE A 141 -11.04 -16.58 21.23
C PHE A 141 -11.65 -17.19 19.95
N LEU A 142 -12.66 -18.05 20.08
CA LEU A 142 -13.39 -18.62 18.93
C LEU A 142 -14.08 -17.53 18.11
N ARG A 143 -14.71 -16.55 18.77
CA ARG A 143 -15.32 -15.40 18.07
C ARG A 143 -14.26 -14.62 17.29
N ALA A 144 -13.11 -14.33 17.88
CA ALA A 144 -12.01 -13.63 17.20
C ALA A 144 -11.47 -14.41 15.99
N LEU A 145 -11.34 -15.73 16.11
CA LEU A 145 -10.90 -16.59 15.00
C LEU A 145 -11.91 -16.57 13.84
N ILE A 146 -13.20 -16.63 14.14
CA ILE A 146 -14.28 -16.57 13.15
C ILE A 146 -14.29 -15.20 12.43
N VAL A 147 -14.19 -14.09 13.17
CA VAL A 147 -14.13 -12.75 12.58
C VAL A 147 -12.89 -12.57 11.71
N ARG A 148 -11.74 -13.11 12.13
CA ARG A 148 -10.51 -13.12 11.31
C ARG A 148 -10.68 -13.93 10.02
N ALA A 149 -11.35 -15.08 10.09
CA ALA A 149 -11.63 -15.89 8.92
C ALA A 149 -12.53 -15.13 7.92
N TYR A 150 -13.60 -14.49 8.42
CA TYR A 150 -14.45 -13.61 7.60
C TYR A 150 -13.65 -12.49 6.91
N ALA A 151 -12.81 -11.77 7.66
CA ALA A 151 -11.98 -10.69 7.10
C ALA A 151 -11.00 -11.19 6.01
N THR A 152 -10.50 -12.41 6.16
CA THR A 152 -9.61 -13.03 5.16
C THR A 152 -10.37 -13.33 3.86
N VAL A 153 -11.59 -13.87 3.96
CA VAL A 153 -12.45 -14.13 2.79
C VAL A 153 -12.85 -12.81 2.11
N GLU A 154 -13.20 -11.79 2.87
CA GLU A 154 -13.52 -10.45 2.37
C GLU A 154 -12.33 -9.81 1.62
N THR A 155 -11.12 -9.96 2.15
CA THR A 155 -9.90 -9.49 1.48
C THR A 155 -9.69 -10.20 0.14
N GLY A 156 -9.87 -11.53 0.10
CA GLY A 156 -9.78 -12.32 -1.13
C GLY A 156 -10.83 -11.90 -2.17
N LEU A 157 -12.09 -11.69 -1.75
CA LEU A 157 -13.16 -11.22 -2.62
C LEU A 157 -12.87 -9.82 -3.18
N THR A 158 -12.37 -8.91 -2.35
CA THR A 158 -11.97 -7.56 -2.79
C THR A 158 -10.85 -7.63 -3.84
N GLY A 159 -9.87 -8.51 -3.65
CA GLY A 159 -8.82 -8.78 -4.65
C GLY A 159 -9.39 -9.32 -5.97
N ALA A 160 -10.35 -10.25 -5.91
CA ALA A 160 -11.02 -10.76 -7.09
C ALA A 160 -11.84 -9.68 -7.81
N ILE A 161 -12.57 -8.83 -7.07
CA ILE A 161 -13.29 -7.68 -7.64
C ILE A 161 -12.30 -6.74 -8.36
N ALA A 162 -11.17 -6.43 -7.74
CA ALA A 162 -10.13 -5.60 -8.35
C ALA A 162 -9.56 -6.24 -9.63
N TYR A 163 -9.43 -7.57 -9.66
CA TYR A 163 -9.04 -8.31 -10.86
C TYR A 163 -10.06 -8.17 -12.01
N PHE A 164 -11.37 -8.05 -11.76
CA PHE A 164 -12.35 -7.91 -12.84
C PHE A 164 -12.64 -6.46 -13.24
N ILE A 165 -12.81 -5.57 -12.26
CA ILE A 165 -13.18 -4.16 -12.50
C ILE A 165 -11.96 -3.31 -12.86
N GLY A 166 -10.76 -3.72 -12.42
CA GLY A 166 -9.57 -2.88 -12.47
C GLY A 166 -9.45 -1.99 -11.24
N SER A 167 -8.22 -1.80 -10.79
CA SER A 167 -7.94 -0.86 -9.70
C SER A 167 -7.99 0.57 -10.23
N SER A 168 -8.41 1.52 -9.39
CA SER A 168 -8.39 2.96 -9.69
C SER A 168 -6.99 3.49 -10.03
N ARG A 169 -5.93 2.75 -9.72
CA ARG A 169 -4.54 3.06 -10.07
C ARG A 169 -4.30 2.95 -11.59
N GLY A 170 -4.96 2.01 -12.28
CA GLY A 170 -4.85 1.84 -13.74
C GLY A 170 -5.46 3.00 -14.55
N SER A 171 -6.49 3.65 -14.00
CA SER A 171 -7.11 4.86 -14.57
C SER A 171 -6.13 6.04 -14.55
N LYS A 172 -5.42 6.25 -13.43
CA LYS A 172 -4.41 7.33 -13.31
C LYS A 172 -3.24 7.14 -14.28
N ALA A 173 -2.66 5.94 -14.33
CA ALA A 173 -1.56 5.64 -15.24
C ALA A 173 -1.94 5.79 -16.73
N SER A 174 -3.14 5.34 -17.11
CA SER A 174 -3.64 5.53 -18.48
C SER A 174 -3.89 7.01 -18.79
N GLY A 175 -4.44 7.77 -17.83
CA GLY A 175 -4.64 9.21 -17.97
C GLY A 175 -3.34 9.98 -18.13
N ASP A 176 -2.29 9.64 -17.37
CA ASP A 176 -0.97 10.26 -17.46
C ASP A 176 -0.24 9.90 -18.76
N ALA A 177 -0.34 8.65 -19.22
CA ALA A 177 0.20 8.23 -20.52
C ALA A 177 -0.47 8.98 -21.68
N VAL A 178 -1.80 9.10 -21.66
CA VAL A 178 -2.56 9.87 -22.66
C VAL A 178 -2.23 11.35 -22.60
N ARG A 179 -2.09 11.93 -21.40
CA ARG A 179 -1.67 13.33 -21.22
C ARG A 179 -0.28 13.58 -21.80
N LYS A 180 0.67 12.68 -21.55
CA LYS A 180 2.05 12.77 -22.06
C LYS A 180 2.10 12.67 -23.59
N ILE A 181 1.28 11.81 -24.19
CA ILE A 181 1.14 11.73 -25.65
C ILE A 181 0.51 13.01 -26.21
N ALA A 182 -0.50 13.57 -25.55
CA ALA A 182 -1.12 14.84 -25.97
C ALA A 182 -0.15 16.02 -25.89
N GLU A 183 0.70 16.08 -24.85
CA GLU A 183 1.77 17.09 -24.71
C GLU A 183 2.87 16.94 -25.77
N GLN A 184 3.15 15.70 -26.21
CA GLN A 184 4.10 15.43 -27.29
C GLN A 184 3.54 15.70 -28.68
N ALA A 185 2.23 15.53 -28.88
CA ALA A 185 1.54 15.83 -30.15
C ALA A 185 1.24 17.33 -30.33
N GLY A 186 1.33 18.13 -29.25
CA GLY A 186 1.14 19.58 -29.25
C GLY A 186 2.41 20.41 -29.38
N ARG A 187 3.57 19.78 -29.66
CA ARG A 187 4.86 20.42 -29.96
C ARG A 187 5.28 20.10 -31.39
#